data_AF-A0AAU9VBU6-F1
#
_entry.id   AF-A0AAU9VBU6-F1
#
_cell.length_a   1.000
_cell.length_b   1.000
_cell.length_c   1.000
_cell.angle_alpha   90.00
_cell.angle_beta   90.00
_cell.angle_gamma   90.00
#
_symmetry.space_group_name_H-M   'P 1'
#
loop_
_entity.id
_entity.type
_entity.pdbx_description
1 polymer ?
#
loop_
_entity_poly.entity_id
_entity_poly.type
_entity_poly.pdbx_seq_one_letter_code
_entity_poly.pdbx_strand_id
1 'polypeptide(L)'
;MGGLFSKSKKPVTRVTEQDKAILQLKQQRDKLKQYQKKIELNLERDRQLAKKLLAEDKRDRAKLLLKKKKYQENLLQNADVQLEKLEQLTHDLEFTQIEVQVLDGLKTGNAALKKVHDILNIDEIEKILDETKEGIEKQKEIDELISGQLSEEDNEAIEAELEAIIDVEGKMPDVPTDKLPDIVEEKEPEKSQKAKSSSKKIAVEA
;
A
#
# COMPACT_ATOMS: atom_id res chain seq x y z
N MET A 1 -7.87 -15.08 -57.29
CA MET A 1 -7.90 -16.28 -56.40
C MET A 1 -6.46 -16.53 -55.96
N GLY A 2 -6.05 -16.50 -54.71
CA GLY A 2 -6.72 -16.69 -53.44
C GLY A 2 -5.72 -17.45 -52.56
N GLY A 3 -4.81 -16.74 -51.90
CA GLY A 3 -3.79 -17.30 -51.01
C GLY A 3 -4.07 -16.85 -49.59
N LEU A 4 -4.91 -17.62 -48.91
CA LEU A 4 -5.44 -17.36 -47.57
C LEU A 4 -4.32 -17.24 -46.53
N PHE A 5 -4.33 -16.11 -45.84
CA PHE A 5 -3.56 -15.82 -44.64
C PHE A 5 -3.79 -16.88 -43.56
N SER A 6 -2.91 -17.89 -43.48
CA SER A 6 -2.78 -18.72 -42.28
C SER A 6 -1.92 -17.96 -41.26
N LYS A 7 -2.49 -16.95 -40.58
CA LYS A 7 -1.90 -16.44 -39.34
C LYS A 7 -2.02 -17.56 -38.30
N SER A 8 -0.97 -18.35 -38.12
CA SER A 8 -0.87 -19.32 -37.04
C SER A 8 -1.08 -18.59 -35.72
N LYS A 9 -2.18 -18.88 -35.01
CA LYS A 9 -2.37 -18.46 -33.62
C LYS A 9 -1.15 -18.96 -32.83
N LYS A 10 -0.31 -18.03 -32.36
CA LYS A 10 0.79 -18.37 -31.45
C LYS A 10 0.19 -19.09 -30.25
N PRO A 11 0.76 -20.23 -29.80
CA PRO A 11 0.29 -20.90 -28.61
C PRO A 11 0.36 -19.92 -27.44
N VAL A 12 -0.72 -19.83 -26.66
CA VAL A 12 -0.77 -19.01 -25.45
C VAL A 12 0.21 -19.65 -24.47
N THR A 13 1.44 -19.15 -24.44
CA THR A 13 2.47 -19.69 -23.54
C THR A 13 2.09 -19.34 -22.12
N ARG A 14 2.08 -20.34 -21.23
CA ARG A 14 1.92 -20.20 -19.78
C ARG A 14 3.03 -19.36 -19.11
N VAL A 15 4.03 -18.96 -19.92
CA VAL A 15 5.19 -18.17 -19.54
C VAL A 15 4.90 -16.71 -19.87
N THR A 16 4.91 -15.88 -18.83
CA THR A 16 4.69 -14.44 -18.95
C THR A 16 5.93 -13.76 -19.55
N GLU A 17 5.80 -12.50 -19.99
CA GLU A 17 6.97 -11.74 -20.48
C GLU A 17 7.99 -11.49 -19.35
N GLN A 18 7.49 -11.38 -18.12
CA GLN A 18 8.26 -11.25 -16.89
C GLN A 18 9.10 -12.51 -16.63
N ASP A 19 8.52 -13.70 -16.76
CA ASP A 19 9.26 -14.97 -16.60
C ASP A 19 10.40 -15.09 -17.62
N LYS A 20 10.20 -14.60 -18.86
CA LYS A 20 11.24 -14.56 -19.89
C LYS A 20 12.36 -13.58 -19.51
N ALA A 21 12.02 -12.42 -18.95
CA ALA A 21 13.00 -11.46 -18.46
C ALA A 21 13.83 -12.04 -17.30
N ILE A 22 13.18 -12.68 -16.33
CA ILE A 22 13.85 -13.37 -15.21
C ILE A 22 14.79 -14.46 -15.73
N LEU A 23 14.36 -15.26 -16.71
CA LEU A 23 15.20 -16.27 -17.33
C LEU A 23 16.43 -15.66 -18.00
N GLN A 24 16.26 -14.56 -18.74
CA GLN A 24 17.37 -13.87 -19.41
C GLN A 24 18.38 -13.31 -18.40
N LEU A 25 17.92 -12.70 -17.30
CA LEU A 25 18.78 -12.20 -16.23
C LEU A 25 19.56 -13.34 -15.57
N LYS A 26 18.89 -14.47 -15.27
CA LYS A 26 19.53 -15.67 -14.70
C LYS A 26 20.58 -16.26 -15.65
N GLN A 27 20.30 -16.32 -16.95
CA GLN A 27 21.28 -16.74 -17.96
C GLN A 27 22.49 -15.81 -18.04
N GLN A 28 22.29 -14.50 -17.95
CA GLN A 28 23.38 -13.52 -17.94
C GLN A 28 24.24 -13.65 -16.68
N ARG A 29 23.61 -13.82 -15.52
CA ARG A 29 24.31 -14.10 -14.26
C ARG A 29 25.19 -15.34 -14.37
N ASP A 30 24.66 -16.44 -14.91
CA ASP A 30 25.42 -17.68 -15.04
C ASP A 30 26.60 -17.54 -16.02
N LYS A 31 26.42 -16.78 -17.11
CA LYS A 31 27.52 -16.42 -18.03
C LYS A 31 28.60 -15.58 -17.34
N LEU A 32 28.22 -14.61 -16.51
CA LEU A 32 29.18 -13.82 -15.72
C LEU A 32 29.95 -14.69 -14.73
N LYS A 33 29.29 -15.62 -14.03
CA LYS A 33 29.95 -16.58 -13.12
C LYS A 33 30.96 -17.46 -13.88
N GLN A 34 30.60 -17.93 -15.06
CA GLN A 34 31.53 -18.68 -15.92
C GLN A 34 32.72 -17.83 -16.38
N TYR A 35 32.49 -16.55 -16.66
CA TYR A 35 33.54 -15.61 -17.06
C TYR A 35 34.50 -15.30 -15.91
N GLN A 36 34.00 -15.06 -14.70
CA GLN A 36 34.81 -14.92 -13.47
C GLN A 36 35.72 -16.13 -13.27
N LYS A 37 35.16 -17.34 -13.30
CA LYS A 37 35.95 -18.57 -13.13
C LYS A 37 37.05 -18.73 -14.18
N LYS A 38 36.79 -18.33 -15.43
CA LYS A 38 37.82 -18.33 -16.49
C LYS A 38 38.92 -17.31 -16.22
N ILE A 39 38.57 -16.12 -15.73
CA ILE A 39 39.55 -15.09 -15.36
C ILE A 39 40.40 -15.56 -14.18
N GLU A 40 39.82 -16.13 -13.13
CA GLU A 40 40.55 -16.64 -11.97
C GLU A 40 41.61 -17.67 -12.37
N LEU A 41 41.25 -18.64 -13.22
CA LEU A 41 42.19 -19.62 -13.76
C LEU A 41 43.31 -18.98 -14.59
N ASN A 42 43.00 -17.92 -15.34
CA ASN A 42 44.02 -17.17 -16.08
C ASN A 42 44.95 -16.41 -15.12
N LEU A 43 44.41 -15.85 -14.04
CA LEU A 43 45.12 -15.10 -13.01
C LEU A 43 46.11 -15.99 -12.25
N GLU A 44 45.72 -17.23 -11.93
CA GLU A 44 46.60 -18.25 -11.36
C GLU A 44 47.74 -18.63 -12.31
N ARG A 45 47.44 -18.84 -13.59
CA ARG A 45 48.45 -19.13 -14.62
C ARG A 45 49.42 -17.96 -14.79
N ASP A 46 48.91 -16.73 -14.87
CA ASP A 46 49.73 -15.51 -14.97
C ASP A 46 50.59 -15.32 -13.71
N ARG A 47 50.10 -15.70 -12.52
CA ARG A 47 50.88 -15.70 -11.26
C ARG A 47 52.02 -16.71 -11.29
N GLN A 48 51.80 -17.93 -11.79
CA GLN A 48 52.86 -18.93 -11.93
C GLN A 48 53.90 -18.51 -12.97
N LEU A 49 53.47 -17.96 -14.11
CA LEU A 49 54.36 -17.42 -15.14
C LEU A 49 55.20 -16.26 -14.61
N ALA A 50 54.60 -15.34 -13.85
CA ALA A 50 55.33 -14.25 -13.21
C ALA A 50 56.42 -14.77 -12.26
N LYS A 51 56.13 -15.81 -11.45
CA LYS A 51 57.14 -16.45 -10.58
C LYS A 51 58.31 -17.05 -11.38
N LYS A 52 58.02 -17.75 -12.49
CA LYS A 52 59.05 -18.32 -13.37
C LYS A 52 59.94 -17.23 -13.99
N LEU A 53 59.35 -16.16 -14.50
CA LEU A 53 60.09 -15.06 -15.11
C LEU A 53 60.94 -14.27 -14.11
N LEU A 54 60.53 -14.21 -12.84
CA LEU A 54 61.35 -13.64 -11.77
C LEU A 54 62.56 -14.54 -11.44
N ALA A 55 62.39 -15.87 -11.48
CA ALA A 55 63.50 -16.80 -11.31
C ALA A 55 64.52 -16.75 -12.47
N GLU A 56 64.07 -16.40 -13.68
CA GLU A 56 64.91 -16.20 -14.86
C GLU A 56 65.48 -14.75 -14.97
N ASP A 57 65.35 -13.92 -13.92
CA ASP A 57 65.77 -12.50 -13.85
C ASP A 57 65.19 -11.59 -14.97
N LYS A 58 64.13 -12.01 -15.67
CA LYS A 58 63.44 -11.25 -16.72
C LYS A 58 62.44 -10.25 -16.14
N ARG A 59 62.94 -9.24 -15.42
CA ARG A 59 62.15 -8.27 -14.64
C ARG A 59 61.14 -7.47 -15.47
N ASP A 60 61.48 -7.07 -16.68
CA ASP A 60 60.57 -6.28 -17.54
C ASP A 60 59.34 -7.08 -17.97
N ARG A 61 59.51 -8.37 -18.30
CA ARG A 61 58.40 -9.27 -18.65
C ARG A 61 57.53 -9.57 -17.43
N ALA A 62 58.15 -9.76 -16.26
CA ALA A 62 57.41 -9.93 -15.01
C ALA A 62 56.56 -8.69 -14.68
N LYS A 63 57.09 -7.47 -14.86
CA LYS A 63 56.36 -6.22 -14.67
C LYS A 63 55.15 -6.10 -15.60
N LEU A 64 55.29 -6.51 -16.87
CA LEU A 64 54.19 -6.52 -17.83
C LEU A 64 53.07 -7.50 -17.43
N LEU A 65 53.43 -8.70 -16.96
CA LEU A 65 52.45 -9.65 -16.43
C LEU A 65 51.73 -9.15 -15.19
N LEU A 66 52.44 -8.46 -14.28
CA LEU A 66 51.81 -7.87 -13.09
C LEU A 66 50.82 -6.76 -13.46
N LYS A 67 51.11 -5.95 -14.49
CA LYS A 67 50.15 -4.98 -15.04
C LYS A 67 48.91 -5.67 -15.61
N LYS A 68 49.11 -6.73 -16.39
CA LYS A 68 48.01 -7.56 -16.95
C LYS A 68 47.14 -8.17 -15.84
N LYS A 69 47.79 -8.70 -14.79
CA LYS A 69 47.13 -9.23 -13.58
C LYS A 69 46.25 -8.17 -12.93
N LYS A 70 46.79 -6.96 -12.71
CA LYS A 70 46.03 -5.88 -12.07
C LYS A 70 44.81 -5.44 -12.89
N TYR A 71 44.95 -5.42 -14.23
CA TYR A 71 43.82 -5.15 -15.12
C TYR A 71 42.73 -6.23 -15.02
N GLN A 72 43.11 -7.51 -14.98
CA GLN A 72 42.17 -8.62 -14.80
C GLN A 72 41.50 -8.60 -13.43
N GLU A 73 42.21 -8.23 -12.37
CA GLU A 73 41.63 -8.04 -11.03
C GLU A 73 40.57 -6.94 -11.03
N ASN A 74 40.84 -5.80 -11.66
CA ASN A 74 39.84 -4.73 -11.79
C ASN A 74 38.61 -5.19 -12.61
N LEU A 75 38.83 -6.00 -13.65
CA LEU A 75 37.74 -6.56 -14.45
C LEU A 75 36.89 -7.54 -13.63
N LEU A 76 37.50 -8.33 -12.76
CA LEU A 76 36.82 -9.23 -11.84
C LEU A 76 35.97 -8.44 -10.84
N GLN A 77 36.54 -7.40 -10.22
CA GLN A 77 35.80 -6.51 -9.31
C GLN A 77 34.59 -5.85 -9.99
N ASN A 78 34.75 -5.39 -11.24
CA ASN A 78 33.63 -4.85 -12.01
C ASN A 78 32.56 -5.92 -12.30
N ALA A 79 32.97 -7.16 -12.58
CA ALA A 79 32.05 -8.26 -12.78
C ALA A 79 31.29 -8.62 -11.49
N ASP A 80 31.95 -8.58 -10.33
CA ASP A 80 31.30 -8.79 -9.02
C ASP A 80 30.20 -7.75 -8.76
N VAL A 81 30.52 -6.47 -8.99
CA VAL A 81 29.53 -5.37 -8.87
C VAL A 81 28.37 -5.54 -9.85
N GLN A 82 28.63 -5.99 -11.08
CA GLN A 82 27.56 -6.26 -12.05
C GLN A 82 26.71 -7.45 -11.64
N LEU A 83 27.32 -8.46 -11.02
CA LEU A 83 26.64 -9.66 -10.56
C LEU A 83 25.69 -9.33 -9.39
N GLU A 84 26.13 -8.52 -8.43
CA GLU A 84 25.27 -8.01 -7.35
C GLU A 84 24.07 -7.23 -7.90
N LYS A 85 24.30 -6.36 -8.89
CA LYS A 85 23.22 -5.60 -9.56
C LYS A 85 22.22 -6.53 -10.26
N LEU A 86 22.70 -7.57 -10.94
CA LEU A 86 21.85 -8.57 -11.59
C LEU A 86 21.02 -9.36 -10.58
N GLU A 87 21.60 -9.70 -9.43
CA GLU A 87 20.90 -10.40 -8.35
C GLU A 87 19.84 -9.49 -7.71
N GLN A 88 20.15 -8.22 -7.47
CA GLN A 88 19.18 -7.21 -7.02
C GLN A 88 18.03 -7.05 -8.02
N LEU A 89 18.32 -6.82 -9.29
CA LEU A 89 17.30 -6.69 -10.35
C LEU A 89 16.41 -7.93 -10.48
N THR A 90 16.97 -9.12 -10.26
CA THR A 90 16.20 -10.36 -10.29
C THR A 90 15.24 -10.42 -9.10
N HIS A 91 15.70 -10.05 -7.90
CA HIS A 91 14.88 -10.01 -6.71
C HIS A 91 13.76 -8.96 -6.81
N ASP A 92 14.08 -7.77 -7.31
CA ASP A 92 13.11 -6.71 -7.53
C ASP A 92 12.02 -7.15 -8.51
N LEU A 93 12.40 -7.83 -9.61
CA LEU A 93 11.42 -8.38 -10.56
C LEU A 93 10.53 -9.45 -9.91
N GLU A 94 11.10 -10.36 -9.14
CA GLU A 94 10.32 -11.37 -8.40
C GLU A 94 9.37 -10.72 -7.39
N PHE A 95 9.79 -9.63 -6.73
CA PHE A 95 8.94 -8.89 -5.80
C PHE A 95 7.81 -8.14 -6.54
N THR A 96 8.08 -7.49 -7.67
CA THR A 96 7.03 -6.83 -8.47
C THR A 96 5.95 -7.81 -8.94
N GLN A 97 6.30 -9.08 -9.17
CA GLN A 97 5.31 -10.13 -9.48
C GLN A 97 4.34 -10.37 -8.32
N ILE A 98 4.83 -10.33 -7.07
CA ILE A 98 4.00 -10.42 -5.87
C ILE A 98 3.15 -9.16 -5.72
N GLU A 99 3.72 -7.98 -5.95
CA GLU A 99 2.97 -6.72 -5.89
C GLU A 99 1.77 -6.71 -6.86
N VAL A 100 1.96 -7.20 -8.08
CA VAL A 100 0.87 -7.36 -9.06
C VAL A 100 -0.22 -8.30 -8.52
N GLN A 101 0.16 -9.42 -7.91
CA GLN A 101 -0.80 -10.36 -7.30
C GLN A 101 -1.56 -9.72 -6.12
N VAL A 102 -0.88 -8.93 -5.29
CA VAL A 102 -1.51 -8.18 -4.19
C VAL A 102 -2.50 -7.16 -4.74
N LEU A 103 -2.14 -6.41 -5.78
CA LEU A 103 -3.04 -5.44 -6.42
C LEU A 103 -4.29 -6.13 -7.01
N ASP A 104 -4.12 -7.27 -7.68
CA ASP A 104 -5.25 -8.07 -8.18
C ASP A 104 -6.14 -8.58 -7.03
N GLY A 105 -5.53 -9.03 -5.92
CA GLY A 105 -6.24 -9.40 -4.70
C GLY A 105 -7.06 -8.24 -4.12
N LEU A 106 -6.47 -7.05 -4.00
CA LEU A 106 -7.14 -5.83 -3.53
C LEU A 106 -8.28 -5.41 -4.47
N LYS A 107 -8.10 -5.52 -5.79
CA LYS A 107 -9.15 -5.22 -6.78
C LYS A 107 -10.34 -6.17 -6.63
N THR A 108 -10.05 -7.45 -6.41
CA THR A 108 -11.08 -8.48 -6.20
C THR A 108 -11.81 -8.26 -4.87
N GLY A 109 -11.09 -7.93 -3.81
CA GLY A 109 -11.65 -7.56 -2.51
C GLY A 109 -12.53 -6.31 -2.59
N ASN A 110 -12.09 -5.26 -3.30
CA ASN A 110 -12.89 -4.06 -3.52
C ASN A 110 -14.18 -4.36 -4.30
N ALA A 111 -14.10 -5.22 -5.33
CA ALA A 111 -15.29 -5.66 -6.05
C ALA A 111 -16.27 -6.46 -5.17
N ALA A 112 -15.76 -7.28 -4.25
CA ALA A 112 -16.60 -7.99 -3.27
C ALA A 112 -17.25 -7.02 -2.27
N LEU A 113 -16.48 -6.05 -1.75
CA LEU A 113 -17.00 -5.00 -0.86
C LEU A 113 -18.10 -4.17 -1.53
N LYS A 114 -17.94 -3.81 -2.82
CA LYS A 114 -18.98 -3.11 -3.58
C LYS A 114 -20.28 -3.91 -3.64
N LYS A 115 -20.21 -5.21 -3.96
CA LYS A 115 -21.40 -6.07 -3.99
C LYS A 115 -22.09 -6.17 -2.63
N VAL A 116 -21.32 -6.26 -1.54
CA VAL A 116 -21.89 -6.27 -0.18
C VAL A 116 -22.57 -4.94 0.12
N HIS A 117 -21.95 -3.83 -0.25
CA HIS A 117 -22.53 -2.51 -0.06
C HIS A 117 -23.81 -2.30 -0.89
N ASP A 118 -23.85 -2.81 -2.12
CA ASP A 118 -25.04 -2.74 -2.98
C ASP A 118 -26.23 -3.52 -2.40
N ILE A 119 -25.98 -4.69 -1.78
CA ILE A 119 -27.03 -5.49 -1.12
C ILE A 119 -27.56 -4.77 0.14
N LEU A 120 -26.66 -4.26 0.98
CA LEU A 120 -27.05 -3.56 2.20
C LEU A 120 -27.86 -2.28 1.92
N ASN A 121 -27.46 -1.49 0.92
CA ASN A 121 -28.11 -0.22 0.62
C ASN A 121 -29.54 -0.37 0.08
N ILE A 122 -29.86 -1.42 -0.68
CA ILE A 122 -31.19 -1.55 -1.28
C ILE A 122 -32.18 -2.11 -0.26
N ASP A 123 -31.83 -3.21 0.39
CA ASP A 123 -32.75 -3.94 1.27
C ASP A 123 -33.03 -3.18 2.58
N GLU A 124 -32.02 -2.52 3.17
CA GLU A 124 -32.22 -1.77 4.42
C GLU A 124 -32.93 -0.43 4.18
N ILE A 125 -32.67 0.25 3.05
CA ILE A 125 -33.34 1.53 2.73
C ILE A 125 -34.81 1.29 2.39
N GLU A 126 -35.15 0.27 1.58
CA GLU A 126 -36.55 -0.06 1.27
C GLU A 126 -37.33 -0.44 2.53
N LYS A 127 -36.73 -1.26 3.41
CA LYS A 127 -37.37 -1.66 4.66
C LYS A 127 -37.61 -0.49 5.61
N ILE A 128 -36.64 0.42 5.75
CA ILE A 128 -36.80 1.61 6.59
C ILE A 128 -37.88 2.54 6.03
N LEU A 129 -37.95 2.72 4.71
CA LEU A 129 -38.97 3.55 4.07
C LEU A 129 -40.38 2.96 4.24
N ASP A 130 -40.52 1.64 4.13
CA ASP A 130 -41.80 0.97 4.33
C ASP A 130 -42.23 0.99 5.81
N GLU A 131 -41.32 0.72 6.76
CA GLU A 131 -41.59 0.85 8.20
C GLU A 131 -41.97 2.30 8.58
N THR A 132 -41.34 3.31 7.96
CA THR A 132 -41.65 4.72 8.20
C THR A 132 -43.01 5.12 7.62
N LYS A 133 -43.35 4.65 6.41
CA LYS A 133 -44.67 4.89 5.81
C LYS A 133 -45.79 4.25 6.63
N GLU A 134 -45.60 3.00 7.05
CA GLU A 134 -46.57 2.30 7.90
C GLU A 134 -46.75 3.03 9.24
N GLY A 135 -45.67 3.55 9.83
CA GLY A 135 -45.74 4.38 11.03
C GLY A 135 -46.52 5.69 10.82
N ILE A 136 -46.31 6.38 9.70
CA ILE A 136 -47.06 7.60 9.35
C ILE A 136 -48.53 7.31 9.07
N GLU A 137 -48.84 6.21 8.38
CA GLU A 137 -50.23 5.79 8.11
C GLU A 137 -50.96 5.41 9.39
N LYS A 138 -50.32 4.66 10.29
CA LYS A 138 -50.86 4.37 11.63
C LYS A 138 -51.09 5.63 12.44
N GLN A 139 -50.15 6.59 12.42
CA GLN A 139 -50.33 7.86 13.11
C GLN A 139 -51.54 8.61 12.55
N LYS A 140 -51.70 8.67 11.22
CA LYS A 140 -52.87 9.30 10.59
C LYS A 140 -54.18 8.59 10.92
N GLU A 141 -54.19 7.25 10.95
CA GLU A 141 -55.37 6.48 11.34
C GLU A 141 -55.73 6.75 12.80
N ILE A 142 -54.74 6.84 13.70
CA ILE A 142 -54.93 7.25 15.08
C ILE A 142 -55.48 8.68 15.14
N ASP A 143 -54.90 9.62 14.40
CA ASP A 143 -55.33 11.02 14.36
C ASP A 143 -56.78 11.14 13.83
N GLU A 144 -57.16 10.39 12.81
CA GLU A 144 -58.53 10.35 12.25
C GLU A 144 -59.54 9.72 13.22
N LEU A 145 -59.17 8.62 13.89
CA LEU A 145 -60.02 7.98 14.89
C LEU A 145 -60.24 8.87 16.12
N ILE A 146 -59.19 9.55 16.58
CA ILE A 146 -59.25 10.47 17.72
C ILE A 146 -60.03 11.74 17.34
N SER A 147 -59.70 12.39 16.22
CA SER A 147 -60.38 13.61 15.78
C SER A 147 -61.85 13.40 15.40
N GLY A 148 -62.23 12.21 14.91
CA GLY A 148 -63.61 11.86 14.61
C GLY A 148 -64.48 11.60 15.85
N GLN A 149 -63.89 11.43 17.03
CA GLN A 149 -64.61 11.16 18.30
C GLN A 149 -64.71 12.37 19.24
N LEU A 150 -63.94 13.43 19.02
CA LEU A 150 -63.91 14.63 19.86
C LEU A 150 -64.96 15.66 19.41
N SER A 151 -65.73 16.20 20.35
CA SER A 151 -66.64 17.32 20.08
C SER A 151 -65.90 18.67 20.14
N GLU A 152 -66.50 19.74 19.61
CA GLU A 152 -65.90 21.09 19.69
C GLU A 152 -65.70 21.56 21.14
N GLU A 153 -66.57 21.14 22.06
CA GLU A 153 -66.44 21.44 23.51
C GLU A 153 -65.26 20.69 24.14
N ASP A 154 -65.00 19.44 23.71
CA ASP A 154 -63.84 18.66 24.20
C ASP A 154 -62.52 19.25 23.69
N ASN A 155 -62.49 19.76 22.46
CA ASN A 155 -61.31 20.41 21.89
C ASN A 155 -60.94 21.70 22.64
N GLU A 156 -61.93 22.52 23.02
CA GLU A 156 -61.71 23.76 23.79
C GLU A 156 -61.22 23.45 25.22
N ALA A 157 -61.71 22.36 25.84
CA ALA A 157 -61.24 21.90 27.15
C ALA A 157 -59.78 21.38 27.09
N ILE A 158 -59.41 20.65 26.03
CA ILE A 158 -58.05 20.15 25.81
C ILE A 158 -57.09 21.31 25.52
N GLU A 159 -57.48 22.30 24.72
CA GLU A 159 -56.65 23.50 24.49
C GLU A 159 -56.39 24.25 25.80
N ALA A 160 -57.40 24.42 26.65
CA ALA A 160 -57.23 25.04 27.96
C ALA A 160 -56.31 24.22 28.89
N GLU A 161 -56.39 22.88 28.87
CA GLU A 161 -55.49 22.00 29.63
C GLU A 161 -54.05 22.06 29.09
N LEU A 162 -53.88 22.10 27.76
CA LEU A 162 -52.58 22.23 27.10
C LEU A 162 -51.92 23.58 27.45
N GLU A 163 -52.67 24.68 27.39
CA GLU A 163 -52.20 26.00 27.82
C GLU A 163 -51.79 25.99 29.30
N ALA A 164 -52.55 25.32 30.17
CA ALA A 164 -52.21 25.18 31.57
C ALA A 164 -50.92 24.36 31.81
N ILE A 165 -50.67 23.31 31.02
CA ILE A 165 -49.44 22.51 31.10
C ILE A 165 -48.23 23.34 30.65
N ILE A 166 -48.36 24.09 29.56
CA ILE A 166 -47.31 24.98 29.04
C ILE A 166 -47.00 26.11 30.06
N ASP A 167 -48.02 26.69 30.70
CA ASP A 167 -47.85 27.72 31.73
C ASP A 167 -47.23 27.16 33.03
N VAL A 168 -47.45 25.88 33.35
CA VAL A 168 -46.80 25.19 34.47
C VAL A 168 -45.32 24.91 34.18
N GLU A 169 -44.96 24.58 32.93
CA GLU A 169 -43.56 24.48 32.49
C GLU A 169 -42.83 25.84 32.45
N GLY A 170 -43.56 26.96 32.38
CA GLY A 170 -43.02 28.31 32.57
C GLY A 170 -42.51 28.63 33.99
N LYS A 171 -42.80 27.78 34.98
CA LYS A 171 -42.29 27.88 36.37
C LYS A 171 -41.31 26.74 36.71
N MET A 172 -40.37 26.43 35.81
CA MET A 172 -39.20 25.64 36.22
C MET A 172 -38.19 26.53 36.95
N PRO A 173 -37.69 26.18 38.15
CA PRO A 173 -36.61 26.91 38.80
C PRO A 173 -35.31 26.80 37.98
N ASP A 174 -34.56 27.90 37.91
CA ASP A 174 -33.30 28.01 37.17
C ASP A 174 -32.32 26.89 37.56
N VAL A 175 -31.80 26.18 36.55
CA VAL A 175 -30.99 24.95 36.75
C VAL A 175 -29.64 25.33 37.34
N PRO A 176 -29.22 24.77 38.50
CA PRO A 176 -27.92 25.07 39.09
C PRO A 176 -26.76 24.76 38.13
N THR A 177 -25.93 25.76 37.88
CA THR A 177 -24.76 25.69 37.00
C THR A 177 -23.54 25.09 37.71
N ASP A 178 -23.66 23.86 38.24
CA ASP A 178 -22.49 23.18 38.82
C ASP A 178 -21.83 22.25 37.79
N LYS A 179 -20.53 22.50 37.54
CA LYS A 179 -19.72 21.78 36.57
C LYS A 179 -19.51 20.33 37.02
N LEU A 180 -19.88 19.38 36.15
CA LEU A 180 -19.62 17.97 36.36
C LEU A 180 -18.10 17.67 36.29
N PRO A 181 -17.59 16.72 37.10
CA PRO A 181 -16.17 16.39 37.17
C PRO A 181 -15.65 15.67 35.91
N ASP A 182 -14.43 16.04 35.52
CA ASP A 182 -13.72 15.54 34.33
C ASP A 182 -13.48 14.03 34.39
N ILE A 183 -13.99 13.31 33.37
CA ILE A 183 -13.70 11.91 33.12
C ILE A 183 -12.27 11.83 32.58
N VAL A 184 -11.42 11.11 33.30
CA VAL A 184 -10.00 10.90 32.98
C VAL A 184 -9.85 10.09 31.70
N GLU A 185 -9.29 10.69 30.64
CA GLU A 185 -8.85 9.98 29.44
C GLU A 185 -7.56 9.17 29.75
N GLU A 186 -7.68 7.84 29.61
CA GLU A 186 -6.58 6.89 29.73
C GLU A 186 -5.75 6.86 28.44
N LYS A 187 -4.43 7.01 28.57
CA LYS A 187 -3.45 7.21 27.50
C LYS A 187 -3.02 5.90 26.82
N GLU A 188 -2.75 5.94 25.50
CA GLU A 188 -1.70 5.14 24.85
C GLU A 188 -1.38 5.62 23.39
N PRO A 189 -0.21 5.31 22.78
CA PRO A 189 1.05 6.04 22.94
C PRO A 189 1.60 6.73 21.66
N GLU A 190 2.45 7.75 21.86
CA GLU A 190 3.11 8.56 20.83
C GLU A 190 4.15 7.79 19.97
N LYS A 191 4.17 8.06 18.66
CA LYS A 191 5.32 7.81 17.78
C LYS A 191 6.06 9.10 17.44
N SER A 192 7.36 9.04 17.72
CA SER A 192 8.44 10.00 17.51
C SER A 192 8.49 10.71 16.15
N GLN A 193 8.83 12.01 16.15
CA GLN A 193 9.44 12.70 15.00
C GLN A 193 10.84 13.26 15.36
N LYS A 194 11.78 13.07 14.44
CA LYS A 194 13.20 13.37 14.53
C LYS A 194 13.52 14.83 14.10
N ALA A 195 14.38 15.45 14.91
CA ALA A 195 15.63 16.16 14.56
C ALA A 195 15.67 17.35 13.56
N LYS A 196 16.03 18.51 14.16
CA LYS A 196 17.15 19.44 13.85
C LYS A 196 17.23 20.15 12.48
N SER A 197 17.37 21.48 12.56
CA SER A 197 18.44 22.21 11.85
C SER A 197 18.78 23.54 12.54
N SER A 198 20.08 23.79 12.72
CA SER A 198 20.66 25.00 13.31
C SER A 198 20.87 26.12 12.30
N SER A 199 20.95 27.38 12.75
CA SER A 199 22.04 28.31 12.37
C SER A 199 22.04 29.64 13.15
N LYS A 200 23.12 29.83 13.94
CA LYS A 200 23.94 31.04 14.22
C LYS A 200 23.38 32.46 13.97
N LYS A 201 23.63 33.35 14.95
CA LYS A 201 24.60 34.50 14.97
C LYS A 201 24.41 35.27 16.30
N ILE A 202 25.36 35.29 17.24
CA ILE A 202 26.58 36.12 17.40
C ILE A 202 26.31 37.57 17.91
N ALA A 203 27.08 37.92 18.96
CA ALA A 203 27.48 39.25 19.47
C ALA A 203 26.49 40.03 20.37
N VAL A 204 26.88 40.79 21.40
CA VAL A 204 28.07 41.03 22.27
C VAL A 204 27.69 42.30 23.07
N GLU A 205 28.03 42.37 24.36
CA GLU A 205 28.06 43.57 25.25
C GLU A 205 26.72 44.35 25.43
N ALA A 206 26.40 44.95 26.56
CA ALA A 206 27.21 45.53 27.65
C ALA A 206 26.53 45.32 29.02
#